data_AF-A0A0C9S4Y8-F1
#
_entry.id   AF-A0A0C9S4Y8-F1
#
_cell.length_a   1.000
_cell.length_b   1.000
_cell.length_c   1.000
_cell.angle_alpha   90.00
_cell.angle_beta   90.00
_cell.angle_gamma   90.00
#
_symmetry.space_group_name_H-M   'P 1'
#
loop_
_entity.id
_entity.type
_entity.pdbx_description
1 polymer ?
#
loop_
_entity_poly.entity_id
_entity_poly.type
_entity_poly.pdbx_seq_one_letter_code
_entity_poly.pdbx_strand_id
1 'polypeptide(L)'
;MRLVALFSVCFGLCALECAASTLKPYLPNNQSYNRTLKALRTNATLRMLQYSGFLEDKVEHCLLSNFINKTRDGARRTLETASIGSHNQTKRNVTIHLHNEKPYPYIEVFAEKGDLEYRWSERKDVLFGSTRCFILEAQPVIYVKLPVCVVWGFVNESDECFRKSPKLCEEIKNVTLTNCQGFQQK
;
A
#
# COMPACT_ATOMS: atom_id res chain seq x y z
N MET A 1 45.07 57.94 13.49
CA MET A 1 43.73 57.86 12.87
C MET A 1 43.61 56.50 12.18
N ARG A 2 42.49 55.82 12.38
CA ARG A 2 42.28 54.37 12.22
C ARG A 2 42.22 53.92 10.76
N LEU A 3 42.79 52.75 10.45
CA LEU A 3 42.44 51.93 9.29
C LEU A 3 41.91 50.60 9.82
N VAL A 4 40.58 50.49 9.91
CA VAL A 4 39.87 49.23 10.19
C VAL A 4 39.28 48.80 8.86
N ALA A 5 39.91 47.81 8.22
CA ALA A 5 39.31 47.11 7.09
C ALA A 5 38.50 45.94 7.64
N LEU A 6 37.18 46.02 7.43
CA LEU A 6 36.18 45.04 7.86
C LEU A 6 36.39 43.69 7.16
N PHE A 7 36.53 42.62 7.95
CA PHE A 7 36.41 41.24 7.47
C PHE A 7 34.93 40.94 7.20
N SER A 8 34.52 40.99 5.95
CA SER A 8 33.22 40.46 5.49
C SER A 8 33.30 38.94 5.38
N VAL A 9 32.95 38.25 6.46
CA VAL A 9 32.67 36.82 6.45
C VAL A 9 31.31 36.61 5.78
N CYS A 10 31.32 36.26 4.50
CA CYS A 10 30.14 35.74 3.83
C CYS A 10 29.78 34.37 4.44
N PHE A 11 28.88 34.37 5.41
CA PHE A 11 28.15 33.17 5.80
C PHE A 11 27.22 32.81 4.64
N GLY A 12 27.74 32.01 3.70
CA GLY A 12 26.92 31.25 2.77
C GLY A 12 26.08 30.28 3.58
N LEU A 13 24.87 30.70 3.94
CA LEU A 13 23.81 29.81 4.37
C LEU A 13 23.51 28.91 3.16
N CYS A 14 24.22 27.80 3.05
CA CYS A 14 23.69 26.63 2.35
C CYS A 14 22.46 26.20 3.15
N ALA A 15 21.31 26.78 2.80
CA ALA A 15 20.03 26.16 3.05
C ALA A 15 20.08 24.83 2.29
N LEU A 16 20.50 23.77 2.98
CA LEU A 16 20.22 22.42 2.55
C LEU A 16 18.71 22.28 2.68
N GLU A 17 17.99 22.73 1.65
CA GLU A 17 16.60 22.36 1.46
C GLU A 17 16.62 20.84 1.33
N CYS A 18 16.35 20.16 2.45
CA CYS A 18 15.88 18.79 2.44
C CYS A 18 14.55 18.81 1.70
N ALA A 19 14.61 18.86 0.37
CA ALA A 19 13.48 18.57 -0.49
C ALA A 19 13.12 17.12 -0.18
N ALA A 20 12.17 16.92 0.74
CA ALA A 20 11.47 15.67 0.87
C ALA A 20 10.97 15.34 -0.53
N SER A 21 11.60 14.36 -1.19
CA SER A 21 11.22 14.01 -2.54
C SER A 21 9.89 13.29 -2.45
N THR A 22 8.79 14.04 -2.46
CA THR A 22 7.46 13.46 -2.64
C THR A 22 7.50 12.73 -3.98
N LEU A 23 7.37 11.40 -3.97
CA LEU A 23 7.27 10.64 -5.20
C LEU A 23 6.18 11.28 -6.07
N LYS A 24 6.45 11.40 -7.37
CA LYS A 24 5.40 11.82 -8.31
C LYS A 24 4.49 10.63 -8.59
N PRO A 25 3.15 10.83 -8.68
CA PRO A 25 2.24 9.76 -9.05
C PRO A 25 2.60 9.10 -10.37
N TYR A 26 2.60 7.77 -10.40
CA TYR A 26 2.96 7.01 -11.60
C TYR A 26 1.88 7.11 -12.69
N LEU A 27 0.62 7.17 -12.27
CA LEU A 27 -0.54 7.40 -13.13
C LEU A 27 -1.27 8.67 -12.69
N PRO A 28 -2.03 9.32 -13.59
CA PRO A 28 -3.03 10.30 -13.20
C PRO A 28 -3.96 9.76 -12.11
N ASN A 29 -4.26 10.60 -11.11
CA ASN A 29 -5.06 10.25 -9.94
C ASN A 29 -6.36 9.50 -10.27
N ASN A 30 -7.17 10.08 -11.17
CA ASN A 30 -8.44 9.53 -11.61
C ASN A 30 -8.29 8.17 -12.31
N GLN A 31 -7.19 7.95 -13.02
CA GLN A 31 -6.92 6.68 -13.68
C GLN A 31 -6.58 5.59 -12.65
N SER A 32 -5.73 5.91 -11.67
CA SER A 32 -5.42 5.00 -10.56
C SER A 32 -6.68 4.67 -9.75
N TYR A 33 -7.49 5.69 -9.44
CA TYR A 33 -8.77 5.55 -8.74
C TYR A 33 -9.73 4.60 -9.47
N ASN A 34 -10.08 4.88 -10.73
CA ASN A 34 -11.06 4.09 -11.49
C ASN A 34 -10.63 2.64 -11.67
N ARG A 35 -9.32 2.40 -11.88
CA ARG A 35 -8.76 1.06 -12.03
C ARG A 35 -8.80 0.28 -10.73
N THR A 36 -8.34 0.89 -9.64
CA THR A 36 -8.39 0.29 -8.30
C THR A 36 -9.81 -0.02 -7.87
N LEU A 37 -10.75 0.89 -8.13
CA LEU A 37 -12.18 0.67 -7.86
C LEU A 37 -12.73 -0.56 -8.58
N LYS A 38 -12.28 -0.80 -9.82
CA LYS A 38 -12.66 -1.99 -10.59
C LYS A 38 -12.08 -3.26 -9.99
N ALA A 39 -10.81 -3.25 -9.55
CA ALA A 39 -10.21 -4.38 -8.86
C ALA A 39 -10.95 -4.71 -7.55
N LEU A 40 -11.22 -3.69 -6.71
CA LEU A 40 -11.94 -3.84 -5.44
C LEU A 40 -13.35 -4.42 -5.60
N ARG A 41 -14.04 -4.12 -6.71
CA ARG A 41 -15.43 -4.56 -6.95
C ARG A 41 -15.58 -5.87 -7.70
N THR A 42 -14.48 -6.46 -8.14
CA THR A 42 -14.53 -7.75 -8.86
C THR A 42 -14.80 -8.87 -7.87
N ASN A 43 -15.60 -9.86 -8.29
CA ASN A 43 -15.97 -11.02 -7.46
C ASN A 43 -14.80 -12.00 -7.19
N ALA A 44 -13.64 -11.79 -7.81
CA ALA A 44 -12.45 -12.59 -7.60
C ALA A 44 -11.83 -12.29 -6.22
N THR A 45 -11.20 -13.29 -5.62
CA THR A 45 -10.45 -13.15 -4.36
C THR A 45 -9.19 -12.32 -4.59
N LEU A 46 -9.06 -11.22 -3.84
CA LEU A 46 -7.82 -10.46 -3.76
C LEU A 46 -6.89 -11.14 -2.78
N ARG A 47 -5.59 -11.19 -3.08
CA ARG A 47 -4.55 -11.66 -2.17
C ARG A 47 -3.44 -10.63 -2.08
N MET A 48 -2.74 -10.60 -0.95
CA MET A 48 -1.44 -9.95 -0.91
C MET A 48 -0.44 -10.83 -1.67
N LEU A 49 0.19 -10.25 -2.69
CA LEU A 49 1.08 -10.96 -3.62
C LEU A 49 2.54 -10.59 -3.43
N GLN A 50 2.80 -9.36 -3.01
CA GLN A 50 4.13 -8.88 -2.68
C GLN A 50 4.07 -7.91 -1.50
N TYR A 51 5.17 -7.82 -0.76
CA TYR A 51 5.34 -6.90 0.35
C TYR A 51 6.77 -6.39 0.38
N SER A 52 6.98 -5.18 0.91
CA SER A 52 8.31 -4.64 1.10
C SER A 52 9.06 -5.37 2.22
N GLY A 53 10.36 -5.59 2.07
CA GLY A 53 11.18 -6.37 2.99
C GLY A 53 11.15 -5.87 4.44
N PHE A 54 10.94 -4.57 4.67
CA PHE A 54 10.72 -4.01 6.00
C PHE A 54 9.52 -4.61 6.75
N LEU A 55 8.56 -5.20 6.03
CA LEU A 55 7.34 -5.79 6.56
C LEU A 55 7.47 -7.27 6.94
N GLU A 56 8.59 -7.94 6.61
CA GLU A 56 8.75 -9.41 6.74
C GLU A 56 8.28 -9.96 8.11
N ASP A 57 8.68 -9.32 9.20
CA ASP A 57 8.33 -9.77 10.56
C ASP A 57 7.20 -8.93 11.19
N LYS A 58 6.50 -8.10 10.39
CA LYS A 58 5.55 -7.09 10.87
C LYS A 58 4.13 -7.25 10.32
N VAL A 59 3.93 -8.18 9.39
CA VAL A 59 2.63 -8.41 8.77
C VAL A 59 2.45 -9.89 8.47
N GLU A 60 1.24 -10.41 8.64
CA GLU A 60 0.94 -11.74 8.12
C GLU A 60 1.01 -11.71 6.58
N HIS A 61 1.76 -12.65 6.00
CA HIS A 61 1.96 -12.69 4.55
C HIS A 61 0.79 -13.33 3.80
N CYS A 62 0.07 -14.22 4.47
CA CYS A 62 -1.06 -14.93 3.91
C CYS A 62 -2.33 -14.15 4.22
N LEU A 63 -2.60 -13.17 3.37
CA LEU A 63 -3.79 -12.34 3.43
C LEU A 63 -4.64 -12.56 2.19
N LEU A 64 -5.95 -12.70 2.41
CA LEU A 64 -6.92 -12.72 1.33
C LEU A 64 -8.14 -11.88 1.65
N SER A 65 -8.84 -11.48 0.61
CA SER A 65 -10.05 -10.69 0.69
C SER A 65 -11.07 -11.17 -0.33
N ASN A 66 -12.17 -11.75 0.15
CA ASN A 66 -13.27 -12.24 -0.69
C ASN A 66 -14.32 -11.15 -0.89
N PHE A 67 -14.88 -11.06 -2.09
CA PHE A 67 -15.90 -10.07 -2.39
C PHE A 67 -17.23 -10.38 -1.68
N ILE A 68 -17.92 -9.35 -1.19
CA ILE A 68 -19.27 -9.48 -0.64
C ILE A 68 -20.24 -8.66 -1.49
N ASN A 69 -20.01 -7.35 -1.61
CA ASN A 69 -20.83 -6.49 -2.46
C ASN A 69 -20.07 -5.22 -2.90
N LYS A 70 -20.64 -4.49 -3.88
CA LYS A 70 -20.15 -3.17 -4.29
C LYS A 70 -20.74 -2.08 -3.41
N THR A 71 -19.95 -1.05 -3.10
CA THR A 71 -20.45 0.23 -2.55
C THR A 71 -20.26 1.33 -3.60
N ARG A 72 -20.73 2.56 -3.35
CA ARG A 72 -20.61 3.68 -4.31
C ARG A 72 -19.15 4.09 -4.59
N ASP A 73 -18.29 3.98 -3.59
CA ASP A 73 -16.90 4.45 -3.65
C ASP A 73 -15.91 3.33 -3.25
N GLY A 74 -16.32 2.06 -3.36
CA GLY A 74 -15.46 0.93 -3.00
C GLY A 74 -16.19 -0.41 -3.06
N ALA A 75 -15.97 -1.25 -2.03
CA ALA A 75 -16.59 -2.56 -1.90
C ALA A 75 -16.67 -3.02 -0.43
N ARG A 76 -17.67 -3.84 -0.10
CA ARG A 76 -17.63 -4.70 1.10
C ARG A 76 -16.96 -6.01 0.72
N ARG A 77 -16.00 -6.43 1.54
CA ARG A 77 -15.20 -7.64 1.34
C ARG A 77 -14.92 -8.31 2.68
N THR A 78 -14.33 -9.49 2.67
CA THR A 78 -13.68 -10.06 3.85
C THR A 78 -12.23 -9.58 3.94
N LEU A 79 -11.66 -9.60 5.13
CA LEU A 79 -10.22 -9.60 5.37
C LEU A 79 -9.93 -10.86 6.17
N GLU A 80 -9.15 -11.75 5.58
CA GLU A 80 -8.80 -13.04 6.16
C GLU A 80 -7.30 -13.17 6.24
N THR A 81 -6.82 -13.57 7.41
CA THR A 81 -5.40 -13.76 7.70
C THR A 81 -5.18 -15.21 8.09
N ALA A 82 -4.08 -15.79 7.61
CA ALA A 82 -3.61 -17.09 8.04
C ALA A 82 -2.13 -16.95 8.41
N SER A 83 -1.70 -17.58 9.50
CA SER A 83 -0.28 -17.64 9.82
C SER A 83 0.39 -18.77 9.04
N ILE A 84 1.63 -18.57 8.58
CA ILE A 84 2.41 -19.63 7.94
C ILE A 84 2.67 -20.75 8.97
N GLY A 85 2.23 -21.97 8.69
CA GLY A 85 2.46 -23.14 9.55
C GLY A 85 1.57 -23.22 10.80
N SER A 86 0.52 -22.40 10.91
CA SER A 86 -0.46 -22.46 12.01
C SER A 86 -1.89 -22.51 11.45
N HIS A 87 -2.80 -23.13 12.21
CA HIS A 87 -4.22 -23.24 11.86
C HIS A 87 -5.05 -22.04 12.32
N ASN A 88 -4.43 -21.03 12.93
CA ASN A 88 -5.13 -19.82 13.36
C ASN A 88 -5.47 -18.97 12.14
N GLN A 89 -6.76 -18.95 11.79
CA GLN A 89 -7.30 -18.09 10.74
C GLN A 89 -8.19 -17.03 11.37
N THR A 90 -7.96 -15.78 11.02
CA THR A 90 -8.91 -14.71 11.34
C THR A 90 -9.73 -14.36 10.11
N LYS A 91 -11.00 -14.03 10.31
CA LYS A 91 -11.91 -13.61 9.24
C LYS A 91 -12.81 -12.51 9.75
N ARG A 92 -12.83 -11.38 9.02
CA ARG A 92 -13.67 -10.24 9.34
C ARG A 92 -14.31 -9.69 8.08
N ASN A 93 -15.54 -9.18 8.20
CA ASN A 93 -16.14 -8.39 7.14
C ASN A 93 -15.65 -6.95 7.28
N VAL A 94 -15.24 -6.37 6.16
CA VAL A 94 -14.73 -5.02 6.07
C VAL A 94 -15.41 -4.26 4.94
N THR A 95 -15.57 -2.96 5.14
CA THR A 95 -15.91 -2.02 4.08
C THR A 95 -14.66 -1.26 3.68
N ILE A 96 -14.29 -1.33 2.40
CA ILE A 96 -13.17 -0.59 1.84
C ILE A 96 -13.76 0.62 1.11
N HIS A 97 -13.39 1.81 1.57
CA HIS A 97 -13.68 3.08 0.90
C HIS A 97 -12.45 3.53 0.14
N LEU A 98 -12.62 3.89 -1.14
CA LEU A 98 -11.60 4.47 -1.99
C LEU A 98 -11.95 5.93 -2.22
N HIS A 99 -11.00 6.82 -1.93
CA HIS A 99 -11.16 8.26 -2.00
C HIS A 99 -10.35 8.80 -3.17
N ASN A 100 -10.96 9.69 -3.95
CA ASN A 100 -10.32 10.33 -5.10
C ASN A 100 -9.71 11.68 -4.71
N GLU A 101 -8.76 11.69 -3.79
CA GLU A 101 -8.00 12.88 -3.38
C GLU A 101 -6.66 12.96 -4.13
N LYS A 102 -6.03 14.14 -4.17
CA LYS A 102 -4.68 14.33 -4.74
C LYS A 102 -3.63 14.35 -3.61
N PRO A 103 -2.36 13.98 -3.87
CA PRO A 103 -1.82 13.57 -5.17
C PRO A 103 -2.08 12.11 -5.56
N TYR A 104 -2.52 11.29 -4.60
CA TYR A 104 -2.87 9.89 -4.79
C TYR A 104 -4.29 9.62 -4.28
N PRO A 105 -5.06 8.74 -4.94
CA PRO A 105 -6.25 8.19 -4.30
C PRO A 105 -5.81 7.33 -3.13
N TYR A 106 -6.66 7.15 -2.13
CA TYR A 106 -6.33 6.36 -0.95
C TYR A 106 -7.48 5.47 -0.52
N ILE A 107 -7.16 4.38 0.17
CA ILE A 107 -8.14 3.50 0.78
C ILE A 107 -8.20 3.70 2.29
N GLU A 108 -9.41 3.53 2.83
CA GLU A 108 -9.66 3.32 4.25
C GLU A 108 -10.46 2.03 4.41
N VAL A 109 -10.11 1.23 5.43
CA VAL A 109 -10.74 -0.05 5.69
C VAL A 109 -11.40 -0.02 7.06
N PHE A 110 -12.71 -0.29 7.09
CA PHE A 110 -13.50 -0.30 8.30
C PHE A 110 -14.00 -1.71 8.57
N ALA A 111 -13.74 -2.25 9.77
CA ALA A 111 -14.40 -3.47 10.20
C ALA A 111 -15.88 -3.21 10.45
N GLU A 112 -16.74 -4.14 10.03
CA GLU A 112 -18.17 -4.09 10.36
C GLU A 112 -18.43 -4.42 11.83
N LYS A 113 -17.50 -5.15 12.47
CA LYS A 113 -17.56 -5.55 13.89
C LYS A 113 -16.16 -5.59 14.50
N GLY A 114 -16.02 -5.00 15.68
CA GLY A 114 -14.76 -4.91 16.42
C GLY A 114 -13.70 -4.07 15.70
N ASP A 115 -12.49 -4.03 16.25
CA ASP A 115 -11.41 -3.21 15.72
C ASP A 115 -10.51 -4.00 14.78
N LEU A 116 -10.07 -3.37 13.69
CA LEU A 116 -8.97 -3.90 12.89
C LEU A 116 -7.64 -3.58 13.57
N GLU A 117 -6.62 -4.39 13.30
CA GLU A 117 -5.26 -3.99 13.63
C GLU A 117 -4.98 -2.63 12.97
N TYR A 118 -4.30 -1.77 13.72
CA TYR A 118 -4.01 -0.39 13.35
C TYR A 118 -3.49 -0.26 11.91
N ARG A 119 -2.61 -1.18 11.50
CA ARG A 119 -2.00 -1.23 10.17
C ARG A 119 -3.00 -1.41 9.02
N TRP A 120 -4.16 -2.00 9.26
CA TRP A 120 -5.22 -2.17 8.26
C TRP A 120 -6.27 -1.06 8.32
N SER A 121 -6.50 -0.44 9.48
CA SER A 121 -7.50 0.62 9.65
C SER A 121 -7.01 2.01 9.21
N GLU A 122 -5.70 2.23 9.12
CA GLU A 122 -5.16 3.49 8.64
C GLU A 122 -5.44 3.73 7.16
N ARG A 123 -5.48 5.01 6.78
CA ARG A 123 -5.39 5.45 5.39
C ARG A 123 -4.16 4.86 4.71
N LYS A 124 -4.35 4.30 3.51
CA LYS A 124 -3.26 3.81 2.63
C LYS A 124 -3.36 4.42 1.25
N ASP A 125 -2.35 5.18 0.85
CA ASP A 125 -2.30 5.77 -0.47
C ASP A 125 -2.10 4.69 -1.55
N VAL A 126 -2.80 4.84 -2.68
CA VAL A 126 -2.74 3.95 -3.83
C VAL A 126 -1.70 4.47 -4.82
N LEU A 127 -0.49 3.95 -4.73
CA LEU A 127 0.64 4.34 -5.57
C LEU A 127 0.44 3.96 -7.04
N PHE A 128 -0.28 2.86 -7.29
CA PHE A 128 -0.63 2.39 -8.63
C PHE A 128 -1.87 1.49 -8.60
N GLY A 129 -2.79 1.69 -9.56
CA GLY A 129 -3.96 0.85 -9.75
C GLY A 129 -4.07 0.29 -11.16
N SER A 130 -4.35 -1.02 -11.27
CA SER A 130 -4.82 -1.70 -12.48
C SER A 130 -6.23 -2.25 -12.25
N THR A 131 -6.82 -2.88 -13.27
CA THR A 131 -8.15 -3.51 -13.12
C THR A 131 -8.11 -4.86 -12.41
N ARG A 132 -6.90 -5.37 -12.11
CA ARG A 132 -6.65 -6.71 -11.55
C ARG A 132 -5.77 -6.71 -10.30
N CYS A 133 -5.09 -5.60 -10.03
CA CYS A 133 -4.18 -5.45 -8.91
C CYS A 133 -3.98 -3.97 -8.56
N PHE A 134 -3.46 -3.69 -7.38
CA PHE A 134 -3.09 -2.34 -6.95
C PHE A 134 -1.93 -2.41 -5.94
N ILE A 135 -1.20 -1.29 -5.83
CA ILE A 135 -0.06 -1.13 -4.94
C ILE A 135 -0.43 -0.07 -3.92
N LEU A 136 -0.33 -0.44 -2.65
CA LEU A 136 -0.59 0.45 -1.52
C LEU A 136 0.72 0.83 -0.87
N GLU A 137 0.82 2.08 -0.44
CA GLU A 137 1.77 2.47 0.59
C GLU A 137 1.32 1.86 1.92
N ALA A 138 2.18 1.06 2.54
CA ALA A 138 1.91 0.41 3.82
C ALA A 138 2.34 1.27 5.00
N GLN A 139 3.41 2.07 4.83
CA GLN A 139 3.91 2.99 5.83
C GLN A 139 4.70 4.12 5.17
N PRO A 140 4.40 5.40 5.49
CA PRO A 140 5.23 6.52 5.06
C PRO A 140 6.54 6.47 5.83
N VAL A 141 7.65 6.26 5.13
CA VAL A 141 8.98 6.28 5.73
C VAL A 141 9.67 7.57 5.31
N ILE A 142 9.87 8.45 6.29
CA ILE A 142 10.31 9.86 6.13
C ILE A 142 11.76 9.96 5.60
N TYR A 143 12.49 8.84 5.50
CA TYR A 143 13.92 8.81 5.20
C TYR A 143 14.35 7.84 4.10
N VAL A 144 13.41 7.29 3.32
CA VAL A 144 13.73 6.39 2.19
C VAL A 144 13.30 7.00 0.87
N LYS A 145 14.06 6.68 -0.18
CA LYS A 145 13.80 7.16 -1.53
C LYS A 145 12.51 6.57 -2.13
N LEU A 146 12.10 5.38 -1.67
CA LEU A 146 10.90 4.68 -2.13
C LEU A 146 10.11 4.16 -0.92
N PRO A 147 8.77 4.29 -0.90
CA PRO A 147 7.94 3.90 0.23
C PRO A 147 7.93 2.39 0.49
N VAL A 148 7.54 2.02 1.72
CA VAL A 148 7.19 0.66 2.09
C VAL A 148 5.81 0.34 1.50
N CYS A 149 5.69 -0.76 0.77
CA CYS A 149 4.47 -1.10 0.04
C CYS A 149 3.95 -2.51 0.31
N VAL A 150 2.69 -2.71 -0.08
CA VAL A 150 2.12 -4.03 -0.34
C VAL A 150 1.42 -4.04 -1.70
N VAL A 151 1.46 -5.19 -2.36
CA VAL A 151 0.77 -5.42 -3.64
C VAL A 151 -0.40 -6.37 -3.40
N TRP A 152 -1.59 -5.91 -3.76
CA TRP A 152 -2.81 -6.72 -3.75
C TRP A 152 -3.25 -7.01 -5.18
N GLY A 153 -3.73 -8.23 -5.43
CA GLY A 153 -4.25 -8.57 -6.75
C GLY A 153 -4.81 -9.97 -6.86
N PHE A 154 -5.27 -10.30 -8.06
CA PHE A 154 -5.70 -11.65 -8.40
C PHE A 154 -4.48 -12.50 -8.78
N VAL A 155 -4.42 -13.73 -8.25
CA VAL A 155 -3.34 -14.67 -8.52
C VAL A 155 -3.26 -14.93 -10.03
N ASN A 156 -2.05 -14.89 -10.61
CA ASN A 156 -1.78 -15.08 -12.03
C ASN A 156 -2.38 -14.03 -13.00
N GLU A 157 -2.99 -12.95 -12.51
CA GLU A 157 -3.54 -11.86 -13.34
C GLU A 157 -2.98 -10.47 -12.96
N SER A 158 -1.82 -10.42 -12.29
CA SER A 158 -1.29 -9.21 -11.63
C SER A 158 0.04 -8.69 -12.20
N ASP A 159 0.39 -9.07 -13.42
CA ASP A 159 1.69 -8.74 -14.06
C ASP A 159 1.99 -7.23 -14.10
N GLU A 160 0.97 -6.39 -14.29
CA GLU A 160 1.16 -4.95 -14.27
C GLU A 160 1.76 -4.48 -12.94
N CYS A 161 1.23 -4.95 -11.80
CA CYS A 161 1.75 -4.54 -10.49
C CYS A 161 3.13 -5.13 -10.22
N PHE A 162 3.41 -6.38 -10.62
CA PHE A 162 4.74 -6.97 -10.51
C PHE A 162 5.81 -6.21 -11.31
N ARG A 163 5.44 -5.62 -12.45
CA ARG A 163 6.35 -4.77 -13.24
C ARG A 163 6.53 -3.37 -12.66
N LYS A 164 5.59 -2.87 -11.85
CA LYS A 164 5.66 -1.52 -11.26
C LYS A 164 6.23 -1.51 -9.85
N SER A 165 5.98 -2.52 -9.03
CA SER A 165 6.38 -2.54 -7.63
C SER A 165 7.88 -2.30 -7.41
N PRO A 166 8.84 -2.86 -8.20
CA PRO A 166 10.27 -2.60 -7.97
C PRO A 166 10.69 -1.15 -8.30
N LYS A 167 9.81 -0.37 -8.93
CA LYS A 167 10.05 1.05 -9.28
C LYS A 167 9.40 2.02 -8.31
N LEU A 168 8.38 1.56 -7.59
CA LEU A 168 7.53 2.40 -6.74
C LEU A 168 7.75 2.14 -5.26
N CYS A 169 8.38 1.03 -4.91
CA CYS A 169 8.52 0.55 -3.56
C CYS A 169 9.99 0.30 -3.25
N GLU A 170 10.35 0.35 -1.97
CA GLU A 170 11.62 -0.25 -1.53
C GLU A 170 11.68 -1.75 -1.87
N GLU A 171 12.78 -2.40 -1.50
CA GLU A 171 13.02 -3.83 -1.74
C GLU A 171 11.74 -4.67 -1.53
N ILE A 172 11.25 -5.29 -2.60
CA ILE A 172 9.97 -6.00 -2.63
C ILE A 172 10.20 -7.51 -2.71
N LYS A 173 9.44 -8.27 -1.93
CA LYS A 173 9.46 -9.73 -1.87
C LYS A 173 8.14 -10.32 -2.32
N ASN A 174 8.18 -11.51 -2.93
CA ASN A 174 6.99 -12.24 -3.33
C ASN A 174 6.43 -13.03 -2.14
N VAL A 175 5.11 -13.04 -1.98
CA VAL A 175 4.45 -13.97 -1.07
C VAL A 175 4.49 -15.36 -1.67
N THR A 176 5.08 -16.32 -0.95
CA THR A 176 5.05 -17.73 -1.32
C THR A 176 3.70 -18.34 -0.93
N LEU A 177 2.69 -18.21 -1.80
CA LEU A 177 1.30 -18.61 -1.53
C LEU A 177 1.13 -20.10 -1.16
N THR A 178 2.05 -20.97 -1.58
CA THR A 178 2.06 -22.41 -1.21
C THR A 178 2.25 -22.63 0.29
N ASN A 179 2.84 -21.65 0.99
CA ASN A 179 3.09 -21.72 2.43
C ASN A 179 1.88 -21.26 3.26
N CYS A 180 0.84 -20.74 2.61
CA CYS A 180 -0.40 -20.31 3.24
C CYS A 180 -1.31 -21.51 3.54
N GLN A 181 -0.93 -22.29 4.54
CA GLN A 181 -1.76 -23.34 5.11
C GLN A 181 -2.96 -22.69 5.83
N GLY A 182 -4.18 -23.22 5.62
CA GLY A 182 -5.42 -22.68 6.23
C GLY A 182 -6.44 -22.10 5.24
N PHE A 183 -6.01 -21.64 4.06
CA PHE A 183 -6.95 -21.19 3.01
C PHE A 183 -7.60 -22.35 2.20
N GLN A 184 -7.29 -23.59 2.55
CA GLN A 184 -7.71 -24.82 1.87
C GLN A 184 -9.04 -25.39 2.41
N GLN A 185 -9.89 -24.58 3.04
CA GLN A 185 -11.21 -25.04 3.48
C GLN A 185 -12.33 -24.16 2.91
N LYS A 186 -12.73 -24.48 1.66
CA LYS A 186 -14.12 -24.78 1.30
C LYS A 186 -14.23 -25.23 -0.15
#